data_AF-A0A1F3JPU7-F1
#
_entry.id   AF-A0A1F3JPU7-F1
#
_cell.length_a   1.000
_cell.length_b   1.000
_cell.length_c   1.000
_cell.angle_alpha   90.00
_cell.angle_beta   90.00
_cell.angle_gamma   90.00
#
_symmetry.space_group_name_H-M   'P 1'
#
loop_
_entity.id
_entity.type
_entity.pdbx_description
1 polymer ?
#
loop_
_entity_poly.entity_id
_entity_poly.type
_entity_poly.pdbx_seq_one_letter_code
_entity_poly.pdbx_strand_id
1 'polypeptide(L)'
;MKKTLLIFGLALCVTPLFTSCDLDEVSPQDLQSAGTTLNANTNAELGVIKVFENVNNFGFGAEGLKAAELSGSQPTASWNGNTLTLDFTGVENASGKIYATFSGTPGYVPGLTTNVTFDNYVNNGSGLDGEMLMKLEEFTLAEKAVFSFKSVGNIEVTEGDDSFLWTCDQTFDWAEGLFTLTDGSDDTFILNGTSTQTVDTLVNKMKLTDVVYATACDFIKDGVIELTQDSGSADELIVTCDFGIDANGNDAGDCDGYVKMTAGGITLTIDMESY
;
A
#
# COMPACT_ATOMS: atom_id res chain seq x y z
N MET A 1 -28.93 -73.10 -50.75
CA MET A 1 -29.05 -73.20 -49.27
C MET A 1 -28.36 -72.00 -48.65
N LYS A 2 -29.13 -71.23 -47.85
CA LYS A 2 -28.71 -69.99 -47.18
C LYS A 2 -27.53 -70.24 -46.23
N LYS A 3 -26.48 -69.41 -46.30
CA LYS A 3 -25.53 -69.20 -45.20
C LYS A 3 -25.16 -67.72 -45.09
N THR A 4 -25.92 -67.06 -44.23
CA THR A 4 -25.53 -66.15 -43.15
C THR A 4 -24.40 -65.14 -43.40
N LEU A 5 -24.84 -63.89 -43.47
CA LEU A 5 -24.11 -62.64 -43.29
C LEU A 5 -23.56 -62.56 -41.85
N LEU A 6 -22.27 -62.25 -41.69
CA LEU A 6 -21.67 -61.86 -40.39
C LEU A 6 -21.02 -60.49 -40.59
N ILE A 7 -21.77 -59.45 -40.23
CA ILE A 7 -21.31 -58.06 -40.14
C ILE A 7 -20.53 -57.96 -38.82
N PHE A 8 -19.21 -57.84 -38.90
CA PHE A 8 -18.41 -57.36 -37.77
C PHE A 8 -18.53 -55.83 -37.74
N GLY A 9 -19.42 -55.33 -36.87
CA GLY A 9 -19.45 -53.93 -36.50
C GLY A 9 -18.26 -53.63 -35.60
N LEU A 10 -17.27 -52.92 -36.14
CA LEU A 10 -16.18 -52.34 -35.35
C LEU A 10 -16.72 -51.05 -34.71
N ALA A 11 -17.15 -51.14 -33.46
CA ALA A 11 -17.49 -49.98 -32.66
C ALA A 11 -16.21 -49.22 -32.30
N LEU A 12 -16.16 -47.93 -32.67
CA LEU A 12 -15.18 -46.95 -32.22
C LEU A 12 -15.12 -46.91 -30.68
N CYS A 13 -13.93 -47.09 -30.11
CA CYS A 13 -13.56 -46.43 -28.85
C CYS A 13 -12.52 -45.37 -29.19
N VAL A 14 -12.99 -44.19 -29.61
CA VAL A 14 -12.17 -42.97 -29.52
C VAL A 14 -12.32 -42.52 -28.08
N THR A 15 -11.35 -42.88 -27.23
CA THR A 15 -11.21 -42.24 -25.94
C THR A 15 -10.83 -40.78 -26.19
N PRO A 16 -11.64 -39.78 -25.80
CA PRO A 16 -11.11 -38.44 -25.68
C PRO A 16 -9.99 -38.53 -24.62
N LEU A 17 -8.76 -38.31 -25.06
CA LEU A 17 -7.68 -37.92 -24.15
C LEU A 17 -8.11 -36.57 -23.60
N PHE A 18 -8.75 -36.59 -22.43
CA PHE A 18 -8.76 -35.43 -21.57
C PHE A 18 -7.30 -35.22 -21.19
N THR A 19 -6.60 -34.35 -21.91
CA THR A 19 -5.50 -33.60 -21.31
C THR A 19 -6.16 -32.86 -20.16
N SER A 20 -5.94 -33.31 -18.92
CA SER A 20 -6.11 -32.41 -17.79
C SER A 20 -5.24 -31.20 -18.13
N CYS A 21 -5.86 -30.03 -18.25
CA CYS A 21 -5.14 -28.85 -17.80
C CYS A 21 -4.81 -29.17 -16.35
N ASP A 22 -3.53 -29.46 -16.07
CA ASP A 22 -3.05 -29.34 -14.71
C ASP A 22 -3.32 -27.88 -14.36
N LEU A 23 -4.38 -27.65 -13.58
CA LEU A 23 -4.53 -26.39 -12.87
C LEU A 23 -3.37 -26.42 -11.89
N ASP A 24 -2.39 -25.54 -12.09
CA ASP A 24 -1.29 -25.42 -11.14
C ASP A 24 -1.89 -25.19 -9.75
N GLU A 25 -1.75 -26.20 -8.90
CA GLU A 25 -2.25 -26.11 -7.52
C GLU A 25 -1.40 -25.07 -6.80
N VAL A 26 -2.05 -24.09 -6.19
CA VAL A 26 -1.39 -23.10 -5.32
C VAL A 26 -0.56 -23.84 -4.29
N SER A 27 0.68 -23.41 -4.11
CA SER A 27 1.67 -24.00 -3.22
C SER A 27 2.07 -23.04 -2.09
N PRO A 28 2.67 -23.53 -0.99
CA PRO A 28 3.25 -22.68 0.05
C PRO A 28 4.34 -21.73 -0.47
N GLN A 29 5.05 -22.09 -1.53
CA GLN A 29 6.07 -21.26 -2.15
C GLN A 29 5.46 -20.03 -2.84
N ASP A 30 4.28 -20.19 -3.44
CA ASP A 30 3.57 -19.07 -4.09
C ASP A 30 3.19 -18.02 -3.05
N LEU A 31 2.72 -18.46 -1.86
CA LEU A 31 2.44 -17.56 -0.74
C LEU A 31 3.69 -16.85 -0.20
N GLN A 32 4.87 -17.49 -0.20
CA GLN A 32 6.12 -16.83 0.18
C GLN A 32 6.54 -15.77 -0.84
N SER A 33 6.39 -16.03 -2.14
CA SER A 33 6.64 -15.05 -3.20
C SER A 33 5.66 -13.86 -3.12
N ALA A 34 4.38 -14.15 -2.84
CA ALA A 34 3.39 -13.12 -2.57
C ALA A 34 3.76 -12.28 -1.34
N GLY A 35 4.41 -12.87 -0.32
CA GLY A 35 4.92 -12.17 0.86
C GLY A 35 5.96 -11.10 0.50
N THR A 36 6.90 -11.39 -0.39
CA THR A 36 7.87 -10.40 -0.89
C THR A 36 7.17 -9.25 -1.62
N THR A 37 6.19 -9.58 -2.47
CA THR A 37 5.41 -8.58 -3.22
C THR A 37 4.59 -7.70 -2.27
N LEU A 38 3.97 -8.32 -1.26
CA LEU A 38 3.22 -7.63 -0.21
C LEU A 38 4.13 -6.65 0.52
N ASN A 39 5.32 -7.10 0.97
CA ASN A 39 6.25 -6.27 1.74
C ASN A 39 6.65 -4.99 1.00
N ALA A 40 7.09 -5.13 -0.26
CA ALA A 40 7.47 -3.99 -1.09
C ALA A 40 6.30 -3.01 -1.31
N ASN A 41 5.09 -3.53 -1.55
CA ASN A 41 3.91 -2.68 -1.70
C ASN A 41 3.53 -1.98 -0.40
N THR A 42 3.52 -2.69 0.74
CA THR A 42 3.18 -2.09 2.04
C THR A 42 4.22 -1.05 2.46
N ASN A 43 5.49 -1.23 2.13
CA ASN A 43 6.51 -0.21 2.35
C ASN A 43 6.25 1.07 1.53
N ALA A 44 5.81 0.93 0.27
CA ALA A 44 5.39 2.06 -0.53
C ALA A 44 4.19 2.81 0.10
N GLU A 45 3.18 2.08 0.59
CA GLU A 45 2.05 2.66 1.33
C GLU A 45 2.53 3.45 2.56
N LEU A 46 3.40 2.83 3.37
CA LEU A 46 3.99 3.46 4.56
C LEU A 46 4.79 4.72 4.20
N GLY A 47 5.52 4.71 3.08
CA GLY A 47 6.23 5.88 2.57
C GLY A 47 5.28 7.04 2.23
N VAL A 48 4.17 6.75 1.55
CA VAL A 48 3.12 7.74 1.23
C VAL A 48 2.46 8.29 2.49
N ILE A 49 2.18 7.44 3.49
CA ILE A 49 1.62 7.90 4.76
C ILE A 49 2.60 8.83 5.49
N LYS A 50 3.88 8.49 5.54
CA LYS A 50 4.91 9.35 6.16
C LYS A 50 5.05 10.70 5.45
N VAL A 51 4.87 10.74 4.13
CA VAL A 51 4.77 12.00 3.38
C VAL A 51 3.53 12.79 3.81
N PHE A 52 2.38 12.14 3.90
CA PHE A 52 1.15 12.78 4.35
C PHE A 52 1.34 13.40 5.73
N GLU A 53 1.89 12.67 6.69
CA GLU A 53 2.20 13.18 8.03
C GLU A 53 3.10 14.41 7.96
N ASN A 54 4.19 14.35 7.19
CA ASN A 54 5.09 15.49 6.99
C ASN A 54 4.35 16.71 6.43
N VAL A 55 3.65 16.57 5.31
CA VAL A 55 2.94 17.70 4.68
C VAL A 55 1.86 18.25 5.59
N ASN A 56 1.13 17.37 6.29
CA ASN A 56 0.05 17.74 7.18
C ASN A 56 0.55 18.48 8.43
N ASN A 57 1.68 18.04 9.00
CA ASN A 57 2.33 18.68 10.13
C ASN A 57 2.68 20.15 9.87
N PHE A 58 3.03 20.48 8.62
CA PHE A 58 3.37 21.84 8.24
C PHE A 58 2.18 22.62 7.62
N GLY A 59 1.14 21.94 7.15
CA GLY A 59 0.32 22.43 6.03
C GLY A 59 -1.17 22.71 6.25
N PHE A 60 -1.74 22.69 7.46
CA PHE A 60 -3.19 22.93 7.61
C PHE A 60 -3.63 23.90 8.71
N GLY A 61 -2.70 24.68 9.28
CA GLY A 61 -3.00 25.73 10.26
C GLY A 61 -2.40 27.08 9.87
N ALA A 62 -3.05 28.18 10.26
CA ALA A 62 -2.56 29.55 10.05
C ALA A 62 -1.23 29.86 10.76
N GLU A 63 -0.82 29.00 11.71
CA GLU A 63 0.46 29.06 12.43
C GLU A 63 1.38 27.87 12.13
N GLY A 64 1.02 26.95 11.21
CA GLY A 64 1.87 25.81 10.85
C GLY A 64 2.11 24.79 11.97
N LEU A 65 1.07 24.41 12.73
CA LEU A 65 1.14 23.32 13.71
C LEU A 65 -0.01 22.34 13.41
N LYS A 66 0.25 21.08 13.04
CA LYS A 66 0.83 20.02 13.87
C LYS A 66 2.37 19.92 13.79
N ALA A 67 3.12 20.79 14.49
CA ALA A 67 4.53 20.49 14.69
C ALA A 67 4.60 19.48 15.83
N ALA A 68 4.54 18.20 15.49
CA ALA A 68 5.41 17.31 16.21
C ALA A 68 6.79 17.97 16.20
N GLU A 69 7.34 18.29 17.37
CA GLU A 69 8.79 18.39 17.50
C GLU A 69 9.31 17.03 17.07
N LEU A 70 9.48 16.84 15.76
CA LEU A 70 10.17 15.74 15.16
C LEU A 70 11.53 15.75 15.87
N SER A 71 11.77 14.75 16.71
CA SER A 71 12.98 14.71 17.53
C SER A 71 14.12 14.23 16.64
N GLY A 72 15.05 15.12 16.24
CA GLY A 72 16.18 14.79 15.37
C GLY A 72 16.58 15.88 14.38
N SER A 73 17.39 15.50 13.37
CA SER A 73 17.78 16.35 12.24
C SER A 73 16.56 16.65 11.36
N GLN A 74 16.12 17.90 11.31
CA GLN A 74 14.86 18.29 10.68
C GLN A 74 14.99 18.68 9.22
N PRO A 75 13.99 18.39 8.36
CA PRO A 75 13.94 19.01 7.05
C PRO A 75 13.77 20.52 7.22
N THR A 76 14.40 21.28 6.33
CA THR A 76 14.18 22.73 6.27
C THR A 76 12.87 23.00 5.56
N ALA A 77 11.90 23.57 6.28
CA ALA A 77 10.63 24.00 5.72
C ALA A 77 10.70 25.45 5.20
N SER A 78 10.12 25.71 4.03
CA SER A 78 9.97 27.07 3.50
C SER A 78 8.67 27.23 2.72
N TRP A 79 8.14 28.46 2.71
CA TRP A 79 6.87 28.80 2.07
C TRP A 79 7.04 29.82 0.97
N ASN A 80 6.40 29.58 -0.17
CA ASN A 80 6.24 30.55 -1.25
C ASN A 80 4.78 30.55 -1.72
N GLY A 81 4.01 31.54 -1.27
CA GLY A 81 2.56 31.55 -1.49
C GLY A 81 1.89 30.34 -0.86
N ASN A 82 1.16 29.56 -1.66
CA ASN A 82 0.50 28.33 -1.22
C ASN A 82 1.37 27.07 -1.46
N THR A 83 2.69 27.22 -1.61
CA THR A 83 3.60 26.08 -1.77
C THR A 83 4.52 25.96 -0.57
N LEU A 84 4.45 24.80 0.09
CA LEU A 84 5.40 24.34 1.08
C LEU A 84 6.52 23.57 0.38
N THR A 85 7.77 23.84 0.73
CA THR A 85 8.92 23.02 0.37
C THR A 85 9.53 22.45 1.64
N LEU A 86 9.68 21.13 1.69
CA LEU A 86 10.43 20.41 2.71
C LEU A 86 11.74 19.92 2.09
N ASP A 87 12.86 20.39 2.62
CA ASP A 87 14.20 20.05 2.14
C ASP A 87 14.93 19.17 3.16
N PHE A 88 15.18 17.92 2.79
CA PHE A 88 15.80 16.92 3.67
C PHE A 88 17.33 16.93 3.60
N THR A 89 17.95 17.98 3.02
CA THR A 89 19.41 18.11 2.99
C THR A 89 19.99 18.15 4.41
N GLY A 90 20.83 17.16 4.75
CA GLY A 90 21.47 17.06 6.06
C GLY A 90 20.59 16.41 7.14
N VAL A 91 19.44 15.85 6.76
CA VAL A 91 18.63 14.99 7.62
C VAL A 91 19.25 13.60 7.65
N GLU A 92 19.32 13.00 8.84
CA GLU A 92 19.83 11.63 8.98
C GLU A 92 18.85 10.65 8.35
N ASN A 93 19.36 9.73 7.53
CA ASN A 93 18.58 8.70 6.81
C ASN A 93 17.49 9.23 5.86
N ALA A 94 17.45 10.54 5.56
CA ALA A 94 16.56 11.10 4.57
C ALA A 94 17.28 12.07 3.62
N SER A 95 16.74 12.23 2.41
CA SER A 95 17.28 13.16 1.42
C SER A 95 16.22 13.61 0.41
N GLY A 96 16.59 14.50 -0.51
CA GLY A 96 15.69 15.03 -1.52
C GLY A 96 14.73 16.09 -0.98
N LYS A 97 13.65 16.32 -1.71
CA LYS A 97 12.68 17.38 -1.40
C LYS A 97 11.25 16.91 -1.63
N ILE A 98 10.34 17.49 -0.87
CA ILE A 98 8.90 17.39 -1.08
C ILE A 98 8.35 18.79 -1.32
N TYR A 99 7.58 18.95 -2.39
CA TYR A 99 6.84 20.17 -2.68
C TYR A 99 5.34 19.91 -2.52
N ALA A 100 4.68 20.63 -1.63
CA ALA A 100 3.24 20.54 -1.44
C ALA A 100 2.59 21.87 -1.85
N THR A 101 1.85 21.86 -2.95
CA THR A 101 1.15 23.03 -3.49
C THR A 101 -0.34 22.94 -3.22
N PHE A 102 -0.83 23.82 -2.36
CA PHE A 102 -2.22 23.88 -1.94
C PHE A 102 -3.04 24.71 -2.95
N SER A 103 -4.25 24.23 -3.28
CA SER A 103 -5.19 24.93 -4.17
C SER A 103 -5.74 26.24 -3.59
N GLY A 104 -5.56 26.45 -2.28
CA GLY A 104 -5.97 27.64 -1.55
C GLY A 104 -5.09 27.86 -0.33
N THR A 105 -5.53 28.74 0.58
CA THR A 105 -4.86 28.92 1.86
C THR A 105 -4.83 27.58 2.61
N PRO A 106 -3.65 27.11 3.05
CA PRO A 106 -3.54 25.85 3.78
C PRO A 106 -4.43 25.86 5.04
N GLY A 107 -5.22 24.81 5.23
CA GLY A 107 -6.28 24.78 6.23
C GLY A 107 -7.11 23.50 6.20
N TYR A 108 -7.70 23.08 7.32
CA TYR A 108 -8.70 22.01 7.35
C TYR A 108 -10.04 22.45 6.72
N VAL A 109 -10.01 22.71 5.42
CA VAL A 109 -11.14 23.16 4.60
C VAL A 109 -11.53 22.03 3.65
N PRO A 110 -12.72 21.40 3.82
CA PRO A 110 -13.19 20.38 2.89
C PRO A 110 -13.15 20.87 1.43
N GLY A 111 -12.62 20.03 0.55
CA GLY A 111 -12.37 20.32 -0.86
C GLY A 111 -11.01 20.96 -1.14
N LEU A 112 -10.23 21.35 -0.13
CA LEU A 112 -8.85 21.79 -0.34
C LEU A 112 -8.03 20.62 -0.89
N THR A 113 -7.47 20.81 -2.07
CA THR A 113 -6.52 19.86 -2.67
C THR A 113 -5.09 20.32 -2.46
N THR A 114 -4.19 19.35 -2.33
CA THR A 114 -2.75 19.55 -2.23
C THR A 114 -2.06 18.67 -3.24
N ASN A 115 -1.34 19.28 -4.17
CA ASN A 115 -0.49 18.54 -5.08
C ASN A 115 0.88 18.34 -4.45
N VAL A 116 1.28 17.09 -4.26
CA VAL A 116 2.55 16.72 -3.65
C VAL A 116 3.47 16.18 -4.75
N THR A 117 4.62 16.81 -4.91
CA THR A 117 5.68 16.36 -5.83
C THR A 117 6.88 15.90 -5.01
N PHE A 118 7.35 14.71 -5.31
CA PHE A 118 8.59 14.16 -4.81
C PHE A 118 9.73 14.53 -5.76
N ASP A 119 10.85 14.98 -5.20
CA ASP A 119 12.06 15.28 -5.97
C ASP A 119 13.22 14.55 -5.31
N ASN A 120 13.51 13.36 -5.83
CA ASN A 120 14.52 12.44 -5.30
C ASN A 120 14.36 12.21 -3.78
N TYR A 121 13.12 12.16 -3.29
CA TYR A 121 12.86 12.00 -1.86
C TYR A 121 13.23 10.59 -1.43
N VAL A 122 14.00 10.46 -0.36
CA VAL A 122 14.38 9.18 0.25
C VAL A 122 14.17 9.28 1.75
N ASN A 123 13.64 8.22 2.35
CA ASN A 123 13.50 8.08 3.80
C ASN A 123 13.80 6.63 4.22
N ASN A 124 14.79 6.46 5.10
CA ASN A 124 15.26 5.16 5.59
C ASN A 124 15.57 4.15 4.47
N GLY A 125 16.07 4.62 3.32
CA GLY A 125 16.45 3.78 2.19
C GLY A 125 15.34 3.54 1.15
N SER A 126 14.09 3.86 1.46
CA SER A 126 13.00 3.86 0.47
C SER A 126 12.87 5.23 -0.20
N GLY A 127 12.96 5.26 -1.52
CA GLY A 127 12.81 6.43 -2.37
C GLY A 127 11.41 6.54 -2.96
N LEU A 128 10.92 7.77 -3.13
CA LEU A 128 9.72 8.10 -3.89
C LEU A 128 10.06 9.23 -4.88
N ASP A 129 9.71 9.06 -6.15
CA ASP A 129 9.76 10.10 -7.17
C ASP A 129 8.46 10.12 -7.98
N GLY A 130 7.86 11.29 -8.20
CA GLY A 130 6.56 11.43 -8.86
C GLY A 130 5.63 12.42 -8.19
N GLU A 131 4.33 12.26 -8.42
CA GLU A 131 3.31 13.22 -8.00
C GLU A 131 2.07 12.53 -7.45
N MET A 132 1.46 13.16 -6.45
CA MET A 132 0.27 12.68 -5.78
C MET A 132 -0.67 13.85 -5.47
N LEU A 133 -1.96 13.64 -5.74
CA LEU A 133 -3.01 14.55 -5.37
C LEU A 133 -3.64 14.09 -4.06
N MET A 134 -3.56 14.94 -3.05
CA MET A 134 -4.30 14.79 -1.80
C MET A 134 -5.51 15.72 -1.81
N LYS A 135 -6.60 15.32 -1.18
CA LYS A 135 -7.76 16.18 -0.97
C LYS A 135 -8.39 15.90 0.38
N LEU A 136 -8.66 16.96 1.13
CA LEU A 136 -9.47 16.85 2.34
C LEU A 136 -10.95 16.69 1.91
N GLU A 137 -11.50 15.50 2.08
CA GLU A 137 -12.89 15.19 1.71
C GLU A 137 -13.86 15.65 2.79
N GLU A 138 -13.56 15.30 4.03
CA GLU A 138 -14.41 15.60 5.18
C GLU A 138 -13.56 16.14 6.32
N PHE A 139 -14.07 17.16 6.99
CA PHE A 139 -13.49 17.64 8.24
C PHE A 139 -14.60 18.06 9.18
N THR A 140 -14.59 17.48 10.38
CA THR A 140 -15.41 17.95 11.50
C THR A 140 -14.51 18.10 12.70
N LEU A 141 -14.44 19.32 13.22
CA LEU A 141 -13.63 19.65 14.39
C LEU A 141 -14.01 18.73 15.56
N ALA A 142 -13.01 18.20 16.26
CA ALA A 142 -13.14 17.24 17.36
C ALA A 142 -13.70 15.84 16.98
N GLU A 143 -13.99 15.56 15.70
CA GLU A 143 -14.66 14.32 15.31
C GLU A 143 -13.93 13.54 14.23
N LYS A 144 -13.55 14.17 13.11
CA LYS A 144 -13.12 13.41 11.92
C LYS A 144 -12.32 14.24 10.93
N ALA A 145 -11.32 13.64 10.30
CA ALA A 145 -10.71 14.14 9.08
C ALA A 145 -10.52 12.99 8.08
N VAL A 146 -11.15 13.10 6.91
CA VAL A 146 -11.01 12.11 5.83
C VAL A 146 -10.32 12.75 4.65
N PHE A 147 -9.28 12.09 4.18
CA PHE A 147 -8.51 12.51 3.01
C PHE A 147 -8.67 11.48 1.90
N SER A 148 -8.64 11.93 0.66
CA SER A 148 -8.41 11.07 -0.51
C SER A 148 -7.01 11.30 -1.05
N PHE A 149 -6.38 10.22 -1.52
CA PHE A 149 -5.05 10.19 -2.11
C PHE A 149 -5.14 9.52 -3.46
N LYS A 150 -4.50 10.13 -4.44
CA LYS A 150 -4.44 9.59 -5.79
C LYS A 150 -3.11 9.93 -6.43
N SER A 151 -2.40 8.93 -6.93
CA SER A 151 -1.18 9.17 -7.71
C SER A 151 -1.53 9.91 -9.01
N VAL A 152 -0.70 10.89 -9.38
CA VAL A 152 -0.81 11.62 -10.65
C VAL A 152 0.12 10.95 -11.66
N GLY A 153 -0.35 9.84 -12.22
CA GLY A 153 0.51 8.91 -12.96
C GLY A 153 1.21 7.93 -12.03
N ASN A 154 2.36 7.42 -12.45
CA ASN A 154 3.17 6.49 -11.68
C ASN A 154 4.12 7.26 -10.75
N ILE A 155 4.25 6.76 -9.52
CA ILE A 155 5.31 7.10 -8.58
C ILE A 155 6.38 6.03 -8.73
N GLU A 156 7.62 6.41 -9.00
CA GLU A 156 8.76 5.51 -8.94
C GLU A 156 9.15 5.31 -7.48
N VAL A 157 9.17 4.05 -7.05
CA VAL A 157 9.59 3.63 -5.71
C VAL A 157 10.92 2.91 -5.85
N THR A 158 11.89 3.27 -5.02
CA THR A 158 13.22 2.66 -5.00
C THR A 158 13.49 2.07 -3.62
N GLU A 159 13.88 0.81 -3.54
CA GLU A 159 14.23 0.15 -2.28
C GLU A 159 15.58 -0.55 -2.44
N GLY A 160 16.63 0.03 -1.85
CA GLY A 160 17.99 -0.44 -2.09
C GLY A 160 18.40 -0.31 -3.56
N ASP A 161 18.70 -1.44 -4.21
CA ASP A 161 19.06 -1.51 -5.63
C ASP A 161 17.84 -1.80 -6.55
N ASP A 162 16.68 -2.09 -5.97
CA ASP A 162 15.45 -2.41 -6.70
C ASP A 162 14.59 -1.16 -6.91
N SER A 163 13.83 -1.14 -8.01
CA SER A 163 12.81 -0.11 -8.23
C SER A 163 11.58 -0.65 -8.95
N PHE A 164 10.45 0.02 -8.72
CA PHE A 164 9.18 -0.32 -9.34
C PHE A 164 8.29 0.91 -9.49
N LEU A 165 7.29 0.80 -10.37
CA LEU A 165 6.29 1.85 -10.56
C LEU A 165 5.08 1.54 -9.68
N TRP A 166 4.55 2.55 -9.01
CA TRP A 166 3.46 2.40 -8.07
C TRP A 166 2.39 3.47 -8.28
N THR A 167 1.13 3.10 -8.06
CA THR A 167 -0.02 4.00 -8.15
C THR A 167 -1.02 3.71 -7.05
N CYS A 168 -1.81 4.70 -6.66
CA CYS A 168 -2.89 4.53 -5.68
C CYS A 168 -4.13 5.36 -5.98
N ASP A 169 -5.25 4.89 -5.43
CA ASP A 169 -6.51 5.60 -5.30
C ASP A 169 -7.16 5.13 -3.99
N GLN A 170 -7.04 5.95 -2.95
CA GLN A 170 -7.29 5.56 -1.56
C GLN A 170 -7.94 6.69 -0.76
N THR A 171 -8.54 6.31 0.37
CA THR A 171 -9.04 7.21 1.40
C THR A 171 -8.40 6.90 2.74
N PHE A 172 -7.98 7.93 3.46
CA PHE A 172 -7.46 7.81 4.83
C PHE A 172 -8.43 8.49 5.78
N ASP A 173 -8.94 7.75 6.76
CA ASP A 173 -9.63 8.30 7.91
C ASP A 173 -8.65 8.48 9.06
N TRP A 174 -8.46 9.71 9.52
CA TRP A 174 -7.60 10.01 10.66
C TRP A 174 -8.34 9.71 11.96
N ALA A 175 -8.16 8.49 12.46
CA ALA A 175 -8.93 7.92 13.55
C ALA A 175 -8.47 8.37 14.94
N GLU A 176 -7.16 8.51 15.16
CA GLU A 176 -6.57 8.93 16.45
C GLU A 176 -5.47 9.98 16.24
N GLY A 177 -5.22 10.83 17.24
CA GLY A 177 -4.14 11.83 17.22
C GLY A 177 -4.42 13.14 16.45
N LEU A 178 -5.58 13.30 15.80
CA LEU A 178 -5.92 14.54 15.06
C LEU A 178 -5.79 15.84 15.90
N PHE A 179 -5.96 15.76 17.22
CA PHE A 179 -5.96 16.93 18.13
C PHE A 179 -4.74 17.03 19.04
N THR A 180 -3.82 16.07 19.00
CA THR A 180 -2.53 16.15 19.68
C THR A 180 -1.56 16.98 18.84
N LEU A 181 -1.85 18.28 18.70
CA LEU A 181 -1.20 19.19 17.74
C LEU A 181 0.34 19.31 17.86
N THR A 182 0.96 18.72 18.87
CA THR A 182 2.42 18.73 19.04
C THR A 182 3.03 17.33 19.12
N ASP A 183 2.23 16.29 18.88
CA ASP A 183 2.63 14.90 18.99
C ASP A 183 1.96 14.10 17.87
N GLY A 184 2.77 13.61 16.92
CA GLY A 184 2.30 12.72 15.87
C GLY A 184 2.39 11.25 16.24
N SER A 185 3.00 10.90 17.38
CA SER A 185 3.27 9.51 17.72
C SER A 185 2.01 8.70 18.07
N ASP A 186 0.92 9.37 18.42
CA ASP A 186 -0.38 8.77 18.70
C ASP A 186 -1.31 8.76 17.47
N ASP A 187 -0.83 9.15 16.29
CA ASP A 187 -1.64 9.14 15.09
C ASP A 187 -1.97 7.71 14.64
N THR A 188 -3.24 7.53 14.29
CA THR A 188 -3.75 6.30 13.67
C THR A 188 -4.63 6.64 12.49
N PHE A 189 -4.43 5.93 11.39
CA PHE A 189 -5.10 6.10 10.12
C PHE A 189 -5.76 4.80 9.68
N ILE A 190 -6.97 4.90 9.14
CA ILE A 190 -7.68 3.77 8.54
C ILE A 190 -7.72 3.97 7.03
N LEU A 191 -7.09 3.07 6.31
CA LEU A 191 -6.91 3.12 4.86
C LEU A 191 -7.91 2.19 4.16
N ASN A 192 -8.52 2.73 3.12
CA ASN A 192 -9.39 1.98 2.21
C ASN A 192 -9.07 2.38 0.77
N GLY A 193 -9.16 1.44 -0.17
CA GLY A 193 -8.99 1.73 -1.60
C GLY A 193 -8.10 0.72 -2.30
N THR A 194 -7.33 1.18 -3.28
CA THR A 194 -6.51 0.31 -4.12
C THR A 194 -5.15 0.92 -4.43
N SER A 195 -4.17 0.05 -4.64
CA SER A 195 -2.88 0.42 -5.23
C SER A 195 -2.44 -0.61 -6.27
N THR A 196 -1.49 -0.22 -7.11
CA THR A 196 -0.93 -1.08 -8.14
C THR A 196 0.56 -0.84 -8.23
N GLN A 197 1.33 -1.93 -8.08
CA GLN A 197 2.75 -2.01 -8.38
C GLN A 197 2.96 -2.61 -9.76
N THR A 198 3.94 -2.09 -10.49
CA THR A 198 4.40 -2.64 -11.77
C THR A 198 5.91 -2.82 -11.72
N VAL A 199 6.35 -4.07 -11.89
CA VAL A 199 7.77 -4.46 -12.00
C VAL A 199 7.98 -5.01 -13.41
N ASP A 200 8.69 -4.28 -14.26
CA ASP A 200 8.78 -4.56 -15.70
C ASP A 200 7.40 -4.72 -16.36
N THR A 201 7.00 -5.97 -16.65
CA THR A 201 5.69 -6.31 -17.23
C THR A 201 4.72 -6.94 -16.24
N LEU A 202 5.18 -7.24 -15.02
CA LEU A 202 4.36 -7.84 -13.97
C LEU A 202 3.58 -6.74 -13.25
N VAL A 203 2.29 -6.97 -13.04
CA VAL A 203 1.37 -6.01 -12.42
C VAL A 203 0.75 -6.63 -11.18
N ASN A 204 1.06 -6.08 -10.02
CA ASN A 204 0.52 -6.51 -8.74
C ASN A 204 -0.48 -5.46 -8.26
N LYS A 205 -1.65 -5.89 -7.78
CA LYS A 205 -2.70 -4.99 -7.28
C LYS A 205 -3.01 -5.28 -5.84
N MET A 206 -3.22 -4.24 -5.05
CA MET A 206 -3.75 -4.37 -3.71
C MET A 206 -5.11 -3.72 -3.62
N LYS A 207 -6.00 -4.35 -2.86
CA LYS A 207 -7.23 -3.75 -2.36
C LYS A 207 -7.18 -3.73 -0.84
N LEU A 208 -7.21 -2.53 -0.28
CA LEU A 208 -7.13 -2.26 1.15
C LEU A 208 -8.55 -2.13 1.70
N THR A 209 -8.86 -2.86 2.76
CA THR A 209 -10.13 -2.80 3.48
C THR A 209 -9.85 -2.59 4.97
N ASP A 210 -10.21 -1.41 5.47
CA ASP A 210 -10.00 -0.99 6.87
C ASP A 210 -8.59 -1.28 7.39
N VAL A 211 -7.57 -1.04 6.56
CA VAL A 211 -6.16 -1.25 6.90
C VAL A 211 -5.74 -0.17 7.91
N VAL A 212 -5.33 -0.59 9.09
CA VAL A 212 -4.96 0.33 10.17
C VAL A 212 -3.45 0.55 10.15
N TYR A 213 -3.04 1.80 9.99
CA TYR A 213 -1.68 2.24 10.23
C TYR A 213 -1.64 3.10 11.48
N ALA A 214 -0.70 2.82 12.38
CA ALA A 214 -0.44 3.66 13.55
C ALA A 214 1.01 4.14 13.49
N THR A 215 1.25 5.43 13.74
CA THR A 215 2.60 6.02 13.64
C THR A 215 3.59 5.39 14.63
N ALA A 216 3.10 4.91 15.79
CA ALA A 216 3.89 4.15 16.76
C ALA A 216 4.16 2.68 16.34
N CYS A 217 3.68 2.25 15.17
CA CYS A 217 3.85 0.91 14.65
C CYS A 217 4.63 0.92 13.34
N ASP A 218 5.71 0.14 13.28
CA ASP A 218 6.53 0.02 12.07
C ASP A 218 5.85 -0.82 10.97
N PHE A 219 4.76 -1.52 11.33
CA PHE A 219 3.99 -2.40 10.44
C PHE A 219 2.54 -1.92 10.27
N ILE A 220 1.83 -2.54 9.32
CA ILE A 220 0.37 -2.48 9.30
C ILE A 220 -0.15 -3.16 10.57
N LYS A 221 -0.90 -2.41 11.36
CA LYS A 221 -1.37 -2.86 12.68
C LYS A 221 -2.55 -3.83 12.58
N ASP A 222 -3.45 -3.61 11.63
CA ASP A 222 -4.68 -4.39 11.50
C ASP A 222 -5.29 -4.20 10.09
N GLY A 223 -6.30 -5.00 9.76
CA GLY A 223 -7.09 -4.92 8.55
C GLY A 223 -6.71 -5.94 7.48
N VAL A 224 -7.36 -5.84 6.32
CA VAL A 224 -7.25 -6.85 5.27
C VAL A 224 -6.78 -6.24 3.96
N ILE A 225 -5.76 -6.85 3.36
CA ILE A 225 -5.32 -6.60 1.99
C ILE A 225 -5.64 -7.81 1.12
N GLU A 226 -6.33 -7.59 0.01
CA GLU A 226 -6.40 -8.56 -1.08
C GLU A 226 -5.31 -8.22 -2.10
N LEU A 227 -4.29 -9.07 -2.18
CA LEU A 227 -3.19 -8.97 -3.16
C LEU A 227 -3.53 -9.82 -4.38
N THR A 228 -3.59 -9.20 -5.56
CA THR A 228 -3.60 -9.89 -6.85
C THR A 228 -2.22 -9.80 -7.45
N GLN A 229 -1.47 -10.89 -7.41
CA GLN A 229 -0.14 -11.01 -8.02
C GLN A 229 -0.26 -11.37 -9.51
N ASP A 230 0.62 -10.81 -10.33
CA ASP A 230 0.69 -11.06 -11.78
C ASP A 230 -0.66 -10.89 -12.51
N SER A 231 -1.34 -9.80 -12.19
CA SER A 231 -2.71 -9.55 -12.63
C SER A 231 -2.87 -9.54 -14.15
N GLY A 232 -3.87 -10.28 -14.62
CA GLY A 232 -4.19 -10.45 -16.05
C GLY A 232 -3.28 -11.42 -16.79
N SER A 233 -2.35 -12.10 -16.10
CA SER A 233 -1.53 -13.19 -16.64
C SER A 233 -2.24 -14.55 -16.51
N ALA A 234 -1.60 -15.61 -17.03
CA ALA A 234 -2.06 -16.98 -16.81
C ALA A 234 -1.76 -17.49 -15.38
N ASP A 235 -0.84 -16.82 -14.69
CA ASP A 235 -0.31 -17.19 -13.37
C ASP A 235 -0.89 -16.28 -12.27
N GLU A 236 -1.99 -15.57 -12.55
CA GLU A 236 -2.63 -14.65 -11.60
C GLU A 236 -3.00 -15.37 -10.29
N LEU A 237 -2.46 -14.87 -9.18
CA LEU A 237 -2.72 -15.39 -7.84
C LEU A 237 -3.40 -14.33 -6.98
N ILE A 238 -4.55 -14.68 -6.41
CA ILE A 238 -5.25 -13.82 -5.45
C ILE A 238 -5.00 -14.36 -4.04
N VAL A 239 -4.41 -13.51 -3.20
CA VAL A 239 -4.06 -13.82 -1.82
C VAL A 239 -4.79 -12.85 -0.88
N THR A 240 -5.47 -13.40 0.12
CA THR A 240 -5.98 -12.62 1.25
C THR A 240 -4.91 -12.53 2.32
N CYS A 241 -4.52 -11.31 2.67
CA CYS A 241 -3.52 -10.97 3.67
C CYS A 241 -4.22 -10.29 4.86
N ASP A 242 -4.31 -10.98 5.98
CA ASP A 242 -5.02 -10.56 7.19
C ASP A 242 -3.99 -10.17 8.27
N PHE A 243 -3.98 -8.88 8.66
CA PHE A 243 -3.06 -8.30 9.64
C PHE A 243 -3.69 -8.30 11.04
N GLY A 244 -2.94 -7.83 12.06
CA GLY A 244 -3.41 -7.83 13.45
C GLY A 244 -3.42 -9.22 14.10
N ILE A 245 -2.65 -10.16 13.54
CA ILE A 245 -2.56 -11.55 13.99
C ILE A 245 -1.21 -11.84 14.62
N ASP A 246 -1.16 -12.66 15.68
CA ASP A 246 0.10 -13.06 16.31
C ASP A 246 0.88 -14.11 15.48
N ALA A 247 2.09 -14.46 15.93
CA ALA A 247 2.93 -15.51 15.32
C ALA A 247 2.23 -16.89 15.17
N ASN A 248 1.14 -17.14 15.89
CA ASN A 248 0.35 -18.38 15.81
C ASN A 248 -0.91 -18.22 14.93
N GLY A 249 -1.15 -17.04 14.37
CA GLY A 249 -2.29 -16.71 13.53
C GLY A 249 -3.57 -16.34 14.29
N ASN A 250 -3.48 -16.00 15.57
CA ASN A 250 -4.62 -15.54 16.36
C ASN A 250 -4.77 -14.02 16.27
N ASP A 251 -6.00 -13.53 16.14
CA ASP A 251 -6.32 -12.11 16.23
C ASP A 251 -5.91 -11.56 17.62
N ALA A 252 -4.94 -10.65 17.61
CA ALA A 252 -4.34 -10.04 18.79
C ALA A 252 -4.37 -8.51 18.74
N GLY A 253 -4.39 -7.92 17.54
CA GLY A 253 -4.36 -6.46 17.32
C GLY A 253 -3.09 -5.79 17.86
N ASP A 254 -2.04 -6.58 18.11
CA ASP A 254 -0.75 -6.10 18.56
C ASP A 254 0.02 -5.47 17.39
N CYS A 255 0.90 -4.51 17.70
CA CYS A 255 1.85 -4.03 16.70
C CYS A 255 2.94 -5.08 16.50
N ASP A 256 2.73 -5.98 15.55
CA ASP A 256 3.71 -6.97 15.13
C ASP A 256 3.78 -7.06 13.60
N GLY A 257 4.84 -7.70 13.11
CA GLY A 257 5.07 -7.88 11.68
C GLY A 257 4.35 -9.10 11.10
N TYR A 258 3.38 -9.71 11.77
CA TYR A 258 2.80 -10.96 11.30
C TYR A 258 1.57 -10.74 10.41
N VAL A 259 1.50 -11.55 9.35
CA VAL A 259 0.37 -11.55 8.41
C VAL A 259 -0.07 -12.98 8.11
N LYS A 260 -1.39 -13.21 8.16
CA LYS A 260 -1.99 -14.49 7.77
C LYS A 260 -2.38 -14.43 6.30
N MET A 261 -1.67 -15.16 5.47
CA MET A 261 -1.87 -15.22 4.03
C MET A 261 -2.65 -16.47 3.64
N THR A 262 -3.70 -16.32 2.84
CA THR A 262 -4.55 -17.43 2.39
C THR A 262 -4.81 -17.37 0.89
N ALA A 263 -4.53 -18.48 0.18
CA ALA A 263 -4.86 -18.68 -1.23
C ALA A 263 -5.02 -20.17 -1.54
N GLY A 264 -5.93 -20.53 -2.44
CA GLY A 264 -6.09 -21.93 -2.91
C GLY A 264 -6.37 -22.96 -1.81
N GLY A 265 -6.89 -22.55 -0.64
CA GLY A 265 -7.10 -23.43 0.52
C GLY A 265 -5.85 -23.67 1.37
N ILE A 266 -4.72 -23.03 1.05
CA ILE A 266 -3.52 -22.98 1.87
C ILE A 266 -3.54 -21.70 2.70
N THR A 267 -3.12 -21.82 3.96
CA THR A 267 -2.92 -20.68 4.86
C THR A 267 -1.51 -20.76 5.47
N LEU A 268 -0.80 -19.64 5.48
CA LEU A 268 0.49 -19.46 6.15
C LEU A 268 0.46 -18.19 7.00
N THR A 269 1.13 -18.23 8.15
CA THR A 269 1.51 -17.02 8.87
C THR A 269 2.94 -16.66 8.49
N ILE A 270 3.14 -15.43 8.05
CA ILE A 270 4.43 -14.91 7.58
C ILE A 270 4.85 -13.76 8.50
N ASP A 271 6.13 -13.71 8.80
CA ASP A 271 6.77 -12.58 9.49
C ASP A 271 7.36 -11.62 8.45
N MET A 272 6.83 -10.40 8.39
CA MET A 272 7.24 -9.35 7.46
C MET A 272 8.64 -8.81 7.77
N GLU A 273 9.17 -8.99 8.98
CA GLU A 273 10.57 -8.63 9.32
C GLU A 273 11.59 -9.52 8.60
N SER A 274 11.16 -10.67 8.08
CA SER A 274 12.03 -11.63 7.41
C SER A 274 12.25 -11.35 5.93
N TYR A 275 11.69 -10.26 5.38
CA TYR A 275 11.71 -9.91 3.95
C TYR A 275 12.52 -8.66 3.65
#